data_AF-A0A3D6EYM6-F1
#
_entry.id   AF-A0A3D6EYM6-F1
#
_cell.length_a   1.000
_cell.length_b   1.000
_cell.length_c   1.000
_cell.angle_alpha   90.00
_cell.angle_beta   90.00
_cell.angle_gamma   90.00
#
_symmetry.space_group_name_H-M   'P 1'
#
loop_
_entity.id
_entity.type
_entity.pdbx_description
1 polymer ?
#
loop_
_entity_poly.entity_id
_entity_poly.type
_entity_poly.pdbx_seq_one_letter_code
_entity_poly.pdbx_strand_id
1 'polypeptide(L)' 'ELLEQLKGGLTYDQVAANLFISAGTVRKHIQNIYGKLQVNNKTEAVQKAIQNRLV' A
#
# COMPACT_ATOMS: atom_id res chain seq x y z
N GLU A 1 -0.29 -0.01 8.30
CA GLU A 1 0.95 -0.77 8.02
C GLU A 1 1.46 -0.62 6.58
N LEU A 2 0.84 -1.24 5.57
CA LEU A 2 1.36 -1.20 4.18
C LEU A 2 1.28 0.19 3.53
N LEU A 3 0.13 0.86 3.69
CA LEU A 3 -0.10 2.22 3.19
C LEU A 3 0.72 3.27 3.95
N GLU A 4 1.00 3.06 5.23
CA GLU A 4 1.89 3.93 6.03
C GLU A 4 3.32 3.87 5.52
N GLN A 5 3.82 2.68 5.23
CA GLN A 5 5.16 2.52 4.66
C GLN A 5 5.24 3.13 3.26
N LEU A 6 4.19 2.99 2.44
CA LEU A 6 4.08 3.65 1.14
C LEU A 6 4.00 5.18 1.24
N LYS A 7 3.33 5.71 2.28
CA LYS A 7 3.29 7.14 2.63
C LYS A 7 4.67 7.65 3.03
N GLY A 8 5.46 6.83 3.72
CA GLY A 8 6.87 7.09 4.05
C GLY A 8 7.83 7.07 2.85
N GLY A 9 7.33 6.81 1.63
CA GLY A 9 8.15 6.76 0.42
C GLY A 9 8.87 5.41 0.20
N LEU A 10 8.61 4.41 1.04
CA LEU A 10 9.22 3.08 0.90
C LEU A 10 8.74 2.42 -0.40
N THR A 11 9.67 1.75 -1.10
CA THR A 11 9.34 0.95 -2.27
C THR A 11 8.71 -0.38 -1.86
N TYR A 12 8.00 -1.02 -2.79
CA TYR A 12 7.34 -2.30 -2.54
C TYR A 12 8.28 -3.38 -2.00
N ASP A 13 9.54 -3.35 -2.41
CA ASP A 13 10.59 -4.28 -1.96
C ASP A 13 10.98 -4.03 -0.49
N GLN A 14 11.12 -2.76 -0.10
CA GLN A 14 11.41 -2.38 1.29
C GLN A 14 10.23 -2.70 2.22
N VAL A 15 9.01 -2.55 1.72
CA VAL A 15 7.78 -2.96 2.42
C VAL A 15 7.76 -4.47 2.60
N ALA A 16 8.11 -5.22 1.56
CA ALA A 16 8.23 -6.68 1.62
C ALA A 16 9.25 -7.13 2.68
N ALA A 17 10.43 -6.49 2.68
CA ALA A 17 11.48 -6.76 3.67
C ALA A 17 11.04 -6.42 5.10
N ASN A 18 10.38 -5.27 5.32
CA ASN A 18 9.90 -4.88 6.65
C ASN A 18 8.79 -5.79 7.19
N LEU A 19 7.91 -6.27 6.30
CA LEU A 19 6.81 -7.16 6.66
C LEU A 19 7.19 -8.65 6.60
N PHE A 20 8.45 -8.97 6.27
CA PHE A 20 8.93 -10.35 6.07
C PHE A 20 8.05 -11.16 5.09
N ILE A 21 7.56 -10.52 4.04
CA ILE A 21 6.74 -11.13 2.99
C ILE A 21 7.38 -10.93 1.61
N SER A 22 7.03 -11.80 0.66
CA SER A 22 7.50 -11.67 -0.72
C SER A 22 6.89 -10.45 -1.42
N ALA A 23 7.64 -9.83 -2.34
CA ALA A 23 7.15 -8.72 -3.16
C ALA A 23 5.86 -9.07 -3.95
N GLY A 24 5.67 -10.35 -4.31
CA GLY A 24 4.42 -10.85 -4.90
C GLY A 24 3.22 -10.73 -3.96
N THR A 25 3.42 -11.01 -2.67
CA THR A 25 2.38 -10.85 -1.63
C THR A 25 2.05 -9.37 -1.42
N VAL A 26 3.06 -8.49 -1.41
CA VAL A 26 2.87 -7.03 -1.35
C VAL A 26 2.01 -6.57 -2.53
N ARG A 27 2.32 -6.97 -3.76
CA ARG A 27 1.50 -6.64 -4.94
C ARG A 27 0.04 -7.08 -4.78
N LYS A 28 -0.19 -8.30 -4.28
CA LYS A 28 -1.54 -8.82 -4.08
C LYS A 28 -2.29 -8.06 -2.98
N HIS A 29 -1.61 -7.70 -1.90
CA HIS A 29 -2.19 -6.82 -0.87
C HIS A 29 -2.53 -5.43 -1.44
N ILE A 30 -1.66 -4.84 -2.25
CA ILE A 30 -1.94 -3.56 -2.90
C ILE A 30 -3.14 -3.65 -3.83
N GLN A 31 -3.27 -4.71 -4.63
CA GLN A 31 -4.45 -4.90 -5.47
C GLN A 31 -5.73 -5.04 -4.65
N ASN A 32 -5.70 -5.79 -3.54
CA ASN A 32 -6.85 -5.87 -2.64
C ASN A 32 -7.17 -4.52 -2.00
N ILE A 33 -6.16 -3.74 -1.61
CA ILE A 33 -6.30 -2.38 -1.10
C ILE A 33 -6.92 -1.48 -2.16
N TYR A 34 -6.48 -1.57 -3.41
CA TYR A 34 -7.02 -0.81 -4.53
C TYR A 34 -8.49 -1.14 -4.77
N GLY A 35 -8.86 -2.42 -4.72
CA GLY A 35 -10.26 -2.85 -4.80
C GLY A 35 -11.10 -2.31 -3.63
N LYS A 36 -10.59 -2.38 -2.40
CA LYS A 36 -11.29 -1.89 -1.19
C LYS A 36 -11.47 -0.37 -1.19
N LEU A 37 -10.47 0.38 -1.63
CA LEU A 37 -10.51 1.84 -1.71
C LEU A 37 -11.13 2.32 -3.02
N GLN A 38 -11.45 1.42 -3.96
CA GLN A 38 -11.89 1.73 -5.32
C GLN A 38 -11.00 2.77 -6.00
N VAL A 39 -9.70 2.44 -6.13
CA VAL A 39 -8.67 3.28 -6.75
C VAL A 39 -7.91 2.49 -7.80
N ASN A 40 -7.35 3.18 -8.79
CA ASN A 40 -6.67 2.52 -9.91
C ASN A 40 -5.15 2.75 -9.91
N ASN A 41 -4.65 3.65 -9.06
CA ASN A 41 -3.21 3.94 -9.00
C ASN A 41 -2.71 4.17 -7.57
N LYS A 42 -1.37 4.14 -7.42
CA LYS A 42 -0.68 4.32 -6.14
C LYS A 42 -1.00 5.67 -5.50
N THR A 43 -1.01 6.73 -6.28
CA THR A 43 -1.22 8.10 -5.78
C THR A 43 -2.62 8.27 -5.20
N GLU A 44 -3.64 7.78 -5.90
CA GLU A 44 -5.03 7.73 -5.44
C GLU A 44 -5.15 6.88 -4.18
N ALA A 45 -4.51 5.71 -4.14
CA ALA A 45 -4.56 4.84 -2.96
C ALA A 45 -3.98 5.52 -1.71
N VAL A 46 -2.85 6.22 -1.86
CA VAL A 46 -2.24 6.98 -0.76
C VAL A 46 -3.13 8.16 -0.36
N GLN A 47 -3.64 8.93 -1.33
CA GLN A 47 -4.57 10.05 -1.08
C GLN A 47 -5.84 9.59 -0.35
N LYS A 48 -6.48 8.51 -0.81
CA LYS A 48 -7.68 7.97 -0.17
C LYS A 48 -7.40 7.38 1.20
N ALA A 49 -6.24 6.73 1.39
CA ALA A 49 -5.85 6.23 2.71
C ALA A 49 -5.68 7.38 3.72
N ILE A 50 -5.09 8.50 3.28
CA ILE A 50 -4.97 9.73 4.07
C ILE A 50 -6.36 10.33 4.35
N GLN A 51 -7.23 10.46 3.33
CA GLN A 51 -8.59 10.98 3.51
C GLN A 51 -9.43 10.12 4.47
N ASN A 52 -9.30 8.80 4.40
CA ASN A 52 -10.05 7.88 5.26
C ASN A 52 -9.45 7.72 6.66
N ARG A 53 -8.38 8.46 7.01
CA ARG A 53 -7.62 8.31 8.28
C ARG A 53 -7.22 6.86 8.56
N LEU A 54 -6.96 6.09 7.51
CA LEU A 54 -6.51 4.70 7.65
C LEU A 54 -5.01 4.63 7.97
N VAL A 55 -4.31 5.78 7.88
CA VAL A 55 -2.86 6.00 8.03
C VAL A 55 -2.56 7.45 8.41
#